data_AF-K1UBP7-F1
#
_entry.id   AF-K1UBP7-F1
#
_cell.length_a   1.000
_cell.length_b   1.000
_cell.length_c   1.000
_cell.angle_alpha   90.00
_cell.angle_beta   90.00
_cell.angle_gamma   90.00
#
_symmetry.space_group_name_H-M   'P 1'
#
loop_
_entity.id
_entity.type
_entity.pdbx_description
1 polymer ?
#
loop_
_entity_poly.entity_id
_entity_poly.type
_entity_poly.pdbx_seq_one_letter_code
_entity_poly.pdbx_strand_id
1 'polypeptide(L)'
;MVKILIVKILTKKIRLIDLLEAINKIDGIDRIRLSSLEPTIVDEEFATRISKLDKICDHFHLSLQSGCDETLKRMNRKYTTQIYRDAVATLRKYYPEASFTTDVIVGFPGETDEEFAKTYKFLEEIDFYRLHVFKYSPRRGTVAEKMPNQIDGNKKEERSNKLIELSNSTENKHNQSYIGKTVKVLFEEFEDGFFKGHTTNYMMVKVAGEEERSDKFVNKILDSKN
;
A
#
# COMPACT_ATOMS: atom_id res chain seq x y z
N MET A 1 -13.53 -9.88 6.89
CA MET A 1 -12.64 -9.33 5.85
C MET A 1 -11.90 -10.47 5.17
N VAL A 2 -11.84 -10.49 3.83
CA VAL A 2 -11.00 -11.47 3.11
C VAL A 2 -9.72 -10.78 2.64
N LYS A 3 -8.56 -11.25 3.12
CA LYS A 3 -7.25 -10.81 2.65
C LYS A 3 -6.83 -11.70 1.48
N ILE A 4 -6.77 -11.14 0.29
CA ILE A 4 -6.32 -11.85 -0.89
C ILE A 4 -4.84 -11.55 -1.11
N LEU A 5 -3.99 -12.59 -0.98
CA LEU A 5 -2.57 -12.57 -1.35
C LEU A 5 -2.40 -13.51 -2.54
N ILE A 6 -2.21 -12.95 -3.73
CA ILE A 6 -2.04 -13.73 -4.96
C ILE A 6 -0.67 -13.41 -5.52
N VAL A 7 0.23 -14.39 -5.42
CA VAL A 7 1.63 -14.26 -5.84
C VAL A 7 1.82 -14.65 -7.31
N LYS A 8 0.87 -15.38 -7.91
CA LYS A 8 0.81 -15.70 -9.34
C LYS A 8 -0.46 -16.49 -9.66
N ILE A 9 -1.27 -16.10 -10.64
CA ILE A 9 -2.26 -17.01 -11.24
C ILE A 9 -1.58 -17.68 -12.45
N LEU A 10 -1.23 -18.96 -12.30
CA LEU A 10 -0.44 -19.75 -13.25
C LEU A 10 -1.28 -20.56 -14.26
N THR A 11 -2.49 -20.13 -14.61
CA THR A 11 -3.24 -20.77 -15.70
C THR A 11 -3.84 -19.74 -16.67
N LYS A 12 -3.71 -20.02 -17.96
CA LYS A 12 -3.96 -19.13 -19.11
C LYS A 12 -5.44 -18.72 -19.30
N LYS A 13 -6.32 -18.88 -18.30
CA LYS A 13 -7.79 -18.73 -18.46
C LYS A 13 -8.52 -17.86 -17.42
N ILE A 14 -7.88 -17.44 -16.34
CA ILE A 14 -8.52 -16.60 -15.31
C ILE A 14 -7.56 -15.48 -14.92
N ARG A 15 -7.98 -14.22 -15.08
CA ARG A 15 -7.26 -13.04 -14.59
C ARG A 15 -7.70 -12.70 -13.17
N LEU A 16 -6.90 -11.91 -12.47
CA LEU A 16 -7.23 -11.44 -11.11
C LEU A 16 -8.62 -10.80 -11.05
N ILE A 17 -8.97 -9.95 -12.01
CA ILE A 17 -10.27 -9.28 -12.06
C ILE A 17 -11.44 -10.25 -12.15
N ASP A 18 -11.28 -11.35 -12.89
CA ASP A 18 -12.33 -12.38 -13.03
C ASP A 18 -12.58 -13.08 -11.68
N LEU A 19 -11.52 -13.29 -10.89
CA LEU A 19 -11.62 -13.81 -9.53
C LEU A 19 -12.28 -12.80 -8.58
N LEU A 20 -11.93 -11.52 -8.66
CA LEU A 20 -12.52 -10.49 -7.81
C LEU A 20 -14.03 -10.35 -8.07
N GLU A 21 -14.45 -10.40 -9.33
CA GLU A 21 -15.87 -10.43 -9.71
C GLU A 21 -16.62 -11.64 -9.16
N ALA A 22 -15.97 -12.82 -9.13
CA ALA A 22 -16.56 -14.02 -8.55
C ALA A 22 -16.70 -13.90 -7.03
N ILE A 23 -15.66 -13.43 -6.34
CA ILE A 23 -15.68 -13.24 -4.87
C ILE A 23 -16.70 -12.16 -4.48
N ASN A 24 -16.85 -11.11 -5.28
CA ASN A 24 -17.83 -10.04 -5.02
C ASN A 24 -19.27 -10.56 -4.96
N LYS A 25 -19.58 -11.70 -5.61
CA LYS A 25 -20.91 -12.31 -5.60
C LYS A 25 -21.19 -13.20 -4.39
N ILE A 26 -20.19 -13.49 -3.55
CA ILE A 26 -20.37 -14.36 -2.39
C ILE A 26 -21.05 -13.57 -1.26
N ASP A 27 -22.19 -14.06 -0.80
CA ASP A 27 -22.92 -13.50 0.34
C ASP A 27 -22.12 -13.65 1.64
N GLY A 28 -22.22 -12.67 2.54
CA GLY A 28 -21.48 -12.64 3.81
C GLY A 28 -20.04 -12.13 3.71
N ILE A 29 -19.55 -11.78 2.51
CA ILE A 29 -18.31 -11.01 2.35
C ILE A 29 -18.67 -9.53 2.18
N ASP A 30 -18.28 -8.70 3.15
CA ASP A 30 -18.53 -7.25 3.09
C ASP A 30 -17.35 -6.44 2.53
N ARG A 31 -16.12 -6.97 2.66
CA ARG A 31 -14.89 -6.26 2.27
C ARG A 31 -13.86 -7.21 1.66
N ILE A 32 -13.37 -6.83 0.49
CA ILE A 32 -12.29 -7.45 -0.27
C ILE A 32 -11.11 -6.48 -0.29
N ARG A 33 -10.02 -6.85 0.39
CA ARG A 33 -8.78 -6.06 0.41
C ARG A 33 -7.71 -6.72 -0.44
N LEU A 34 -7.14 -5.95 -1.36
CA LEU A 34 -5.99 -6.36 -2.15
C LEU A 34 -4.72 -6.10 -1.35
N SER A 35 -4.07 -7.16 -0.89
CA SER A 35 -2.89 -7.02 -0.04
C SER A 35 -1.61 -6.68 -0.81
N SER A 36 -1.56 -6.99 -2.10
CA SER A 36 -0.49 -6.62 -3.01
C SER A 36 -0.99 -6.73 -4.45
N LEU A 37 -0.60 -5.78 -5.28
CA LEU A 37 -0.92 -5.71 -6.70
C LEU A 37 0.33 -5.24 -7.46
N GLU A 38 0.68 -5.95 -8.53
CA GLU A 38 1.74 -5.48 -9.43
C GLU A 38 1.20 -4.35 -10.31
N PRO A 39 1.98 -3.27 -10.53
CA PRO A 39 1.53 -2.13 -11.35
C PRO A 39 1.18 -2.54 -12.79
N THR A 40 1.80 -3.60 -13.31
CA THR A 40 1.55 -4.13 -14.67
C THR A 40 0.17 -4.75 -14.86
N ILE A 41 -0.53 -5.09 -13.78
CA ILE A 41 -1.90 -5.62 -13.82
C ILE A 41 -2.92 -4.48 -13.96
N VAL A 42 -2.52 -3.26 -13.60
CA VAL A 42 -3.41 -2.10 -13.56
C VAL A 42 -3.41 -1.41 -14.92
N ASP A 43 -4.31 -1.86 -15.78
CA ASP A 43 -4.67 -1.16 -17.01
C ASP A 43 -6.10 -0.58 -16.90
N GLU A 44 -6.50 0.15 -17.94
CA GLU A 44 -7.83 0.76 -18.02
C GLU A 44 -8.97 -0.27 -17.92
N GLU A 45 -8.78 -1.47 -18.47
CA GLU A 45 -9.77 -2.54 -18.42
C GLU A 45 -9.94 -3.06 -16.99
N PHE A 46 -8.82 -3.35 -16.31
CA PHE A 46 -8.81 -3.76 -14.91
C PHE A 46 -9.47 -2.72 -14.02
N ALA A 47 -9.08 -1.46 -14.15
CA ALA A 47 -9.61 -0.36 -13.35
C ALA A 47 -11.12 -0.12 -13.58
N THR A 48 -11.57 -0.19 -14.85
CA THR A 48 -12.99 -0.06 -15.20
C THR A 48 -13.85 -1.18 -14.62
N ARG A 49 -13.31 -2.40 -14.56
CA ARG A 49 -14.04 -3.56 -14.04
C ARG A 49 -14.04 -3.57 -12.51
N ILE A 50 -12.88 -3.34 -11.88
CA ILE A 50 -12.77 -3.38 -10.42
C ILE A 50 -13.60 -2.26 -9.77
N SER A 51 -13.71 -1.09 -10.42
CA SER A 51 -14.51 0.04 -9.94
C SER A 51 -16.02 -0.23 -9.86
N LYS A 52 -16.49 -1.32 -10.48
CA LYS A 52 -17.91 -1.74 -10.43
C LYS A 52 -18.20 -2.69 -9.28
N LEU A 53 -17.17 -3.11 -8.53
CA LEU A 53 -17.29 -4.04 -7.42
C LEU A 53 -17.46 -3.27 -6.11
N ASP A 54 -18.61 -3.41 -5.48
CA ASP A 54 -19.04 -2.68 -4.29
C ASP A 54 -18.34 -3.12 -3.00
N LYS A 55 -17.72 -4.31 -3.00
CA LYS A 55 -17.00 -4.86 -1.83
C LYS A 55 -15.50 -4.56 -1.86
N ILE A 56 -14.98 -3.95 -2.92
CA ILE A 56 -13.55 -3.62 -3.02
C ILE A 56 -13.23 -2.43 -2.12
N CYS A 57 -12.27 -2.62 -1.23
CA CYS A 57 -11.69 -1.53 -0.45
C CYS A 57 -10.93 -0.56 -1.35
N ASP A 58 -11.12 0.74 -1.15
CA ASP A 58 -10.41 1.86 -1.79
C ASP A 58 -8.99 2.05 -1.20
N HIS A 59 -8.30 0.93 -1.02
CA HIS A 59 -6.90 0.84 -0.63
C HIS A 59 -6.16 -0.06 -1.61
N PHE A 60 -5.07 0.45 -2.19
CA PHE A 60 -4.24 -0.30 -3.12
C PHE A 60 -2.80 -0.37 -2.62
N HIS A 61 -2.35 -1.58 -2.27
CA HIS A 61 -0.95 -1.84 -2.03
C HIS A 61 -0.24 -2.19 -3.35
N LEU A 62 0.43 -1.22 -3.96
CA LEU A 62 1.09 -1.38 -5.25
C LEU A 62 2.59 -1.63 -5.07
N SER A 63 3.09 -2.78 -5.50
CA SER A 63 4.49 -3.16 -5.27
C SER A 63 5.47 -2.38 -6.14
N LEU A 64 6.20 -1.42 -5.54
CA LEU A 64 7.23 -0.62 -6.23
C LEU A 64 8.64 -1.21 -6.11
N GLN A 65 9.12 -1.39 -4.87
CA GLN A 65 10.50 -1.69 -4.44
C GLN A 65 11.52 -0.55 -4.57
N SER A 66 11.54 0.21 -5.66
CA SER A 66 12.41 1.40 -5.82
C SER A 66 11.79 2.39 -6.79
N GLY A 67 11.97 3.69 -6.54
CA GLY A 67 11.52 4.77 -7.43
C GLY A 67 12.57 5.17 -8.48
N CYS A 68 13.48 4.26 -8.83
CA CYS A 68 14.55 4.49 -9.79
C CYS A 68 14.63 3.31 -10.77
N ASP A 69 14.53 3.61 -12.07
CA ASP A 69 14.50 2.59 -13.14
C ASP A 69 15.78 1.76 -13.19
N GLU A 70 16.94 2.37 -12.93
CA GLU A 70 18.23 1.67 -12.88
C GLU A 70 18.28 0.65 -11.74
N THR A 71 17.80 1.03 -10.55
CA THR A 71 17.67 0.11 -9.40
C THR A 71 16.62 -0.96 -9.66
N LEU A 72 15.45 -0.61 -10.18
CA LEU A 72 14.39 -1.57 -10.55
C LEU A 72 14.91 -2.63 -11.54
N LYS A 73 15.68 -2.19 -12.55
CA LYS A 73 16.33 -3.09 -13.51
C LYS A 73 17.31 -4.04 -12.82
N ARG A 74 18.13 -3.55 -11.89
CA ARG A 74 19.04 -4.40 -11.10
C ARG A 74 18.29 -5.37 -10.19
N MET A 75 17.12 -4.99 -9.68
CA MET A 75 16.19 -5.87 -8.94
C MET A 75 15.43 -6.85 -9.86
N ASN A 76 15.70 -6.85 -11.17
CA ASN A 76 15.03 -7.67 -12.18
C ASN A 76 13.50 -7.43 -12.26
N ARG A 77 13.04 -6.21 -11.96
CA ARG A 77 11.65 -5.82 -12.19
C ARG A 77 11.38 -5.63 -13.68
N LYS A 78 10.18 -6.02 -14.11
CA LYS A 78 9.74 -5.97 -15.52
C LYS A 78 8.82 -4.77 -15.79
N TYR A 79 8.96 -3.72 -14.99
CA TYR A 79 8.24 -2.47 -15.08
C TYR A 79 9.18 -1.30 -14.76
N THR A 80 8.80 -0.10 -15.19
CA THR A 80 9.49 1.17 -14.91
C THR A 80 8.67 2.03 -13.95
N THR A 81 9.28 3.08 -13.44
CA THR A 81 8.61 4.16 -12.70
C THR A 81 7.47 4.79 -13.51
N GLN A 82 7.58 4.87 -14.85
CA GLN A 82 6.48 5.36 -15.69
C GLN A 82 5.27 4.43 -15.67
N ILE A 83 5.48 3.11 -15.84
CA ILE A 83 4.37 2.13 -15.75
C ILE A 83 3.69 2.21 -14.37
N TYR A 84 4.47 2.44 -13.32
CA TYR A 84 3.93 2.63 -11.98
C TYR A 84 3.09 3.91 -11.86
N ARG A 85 3.56 5.05 -12.41
CA ARG A 85 2.80 6.30 -12.45
C ARG A 85 1.48 6.12 -13.17
N ASP A 86 1.52 5.46 -14.33
CA ASP A 86 0.33 5.22 -15.14
C ASP A 86 -0.68 4.38 -14.36
N ALA A 87 -0.24 3.31 -13.69
CA ALA A 87 -1.09 2.49 -12.83
C ALA A 87 -1.75 3.29 -11.69
N VAL A 88 -0.98 4.14 -10.99
CA VAL A 88 -1.52 5.02 -9.94
C VAL A 88 -2.52 6.02 -10.51
N ALA A 89 -2.20 6.66 -11.64
CA ALA A 89 -3.07 7.62 -12.30
C ALA A 89 -4.39 6.98 -12.74
N THR A 90 -4.33 5.77 -13.32
CA THR A 90 -5.51 4.99 -13.67
C THR A 90 -6.34 4.69 -12.43
N LEU A 91 -5.76 4.19 -11.33
CA LEU A 91 -6.55 3.90 -10.12
C LEU A 91 -7.16 5.16 -9.52
N ARG A 92 -6.44 6.28 -9.46
CA ARG A 92 -6.96 7.57 -8.98
C ARG A 92 -8.12 8.10 -9.80
N LYS A 93 -8.14 7.84 -11.12
CA LYS A 93 -9.28 8.20 -11.99
C LYS A 93 -10.57 7.54 -11.55
N TYR A 94 -10.52 6.28 -11.12
CA TYR A 94 -11.70 5.50 -10.72
C TYR A 94 -11.98 5.54 -9.22
N TYR A 95 -10.94 5.76 -8.41
CA TYR A 95 -11.00 5.89 -6.96
C TYR A 95 -10.27 7.18 -6.52
N PRO A 96 -10.91 8.35 -6.61
CA PRO A 96 -10.26 9.63 -6.31
C PRO A 96 -9.74 9.73 -4.87
N GLU A 97 -10.42 9.07 -3.93
CA GLU A 97 -10.07 9.05 -2.51
C GLU A 97 -9.21 7.83 -2.12
N ALA A 98 -8.74 7.04 -3.09
CA ALA A 98 -7.97 5.84 -2.78
C ALA A 98 -6.67 6.16 -2.07
N SER A 99 -6.39 5.37 -1.03
CA SER A 99 -5.10 5.39 -0.35
C SER A 99 -4.17 4.35 -0.94
N PHE A 100 -2.91 4.74 -1.16
CA PHE A 100 -1.89 3.88 -1.72
C PHE A 100 -0.84 3.56 -0.68
N THR A 101 -0.43 2.30 -0.61
CA THR A 101 0.76 1.91 0.15
C THR A 101 1.70 1.11 -0.74
N THR A 102 2.99 1.07 -0.39
CA THR A 102 3.99 0.32 -1.15
C THR A 102 5.10 -0.18 -0.24
N ASP A 103 5.78 -1.22 -0.70
CA ASP A 103 7.07 -1.63 -0.17
C ASP A 103 8.21 -0.95 -0.95
N VAL A 104 9.24 -0.49 -0.22
CA VAL A 104 10.46 0.10 -0.79
C VAL A 104 11.68 -0.53 -0.13
N ILE A 105 12.69 -0.88 -0.92
CA ILE A 105 13.96 -1.43 -0.46
C ILE A 105 15.05 -0.38 -0.68
N VAL A 106 15.72 0.02 0.40
CA VAL A 106 16.91 0.89 0.35
C VAL A 106 18.19 0.07 0.47
N GLY A 107 19.27 0.56 -0.14
CA GLY A 107 20.59 -0.03 -0.05
C GLY A 107 20.80 -1.26 -0.92
N PHE A 108 20.03 -1.40 -2.00
CA PHE A 108 20.23 -2.49 -2.95
C PHE A 108 21.66 -2.41 -3.55
N PRO A 109 22.31 -3.54 -3.88
CA PRO A 109 23.67 -3.52 -4.41
C PRO A 109 23.80 -2.59 -5.63
N GLY A 110 24.74 -1.65 -5.54
CA GLY A 110 24.99 -0.61 -6.55
C GLY A 110 24.13 0.65 -6.46
N GLU A 111 23.23 0.79 -5.47
CA GLU A 111 22.40 1.99 -5.31
C GLU A 111 23.21 3.25 -4.93
N THR A 112 23.29 4.21 -5.85
CA THR A 112 24.00 5.49 -5.64
C THR A 112 23.15 6.52 -4.88
N ASP A 113 23.74 7.66 -4.52
CA ASP A 113 23.01 8.73 -3.84
C ASP A 113 22.02 9.43 -4.77
N GLU A 114 22.36 9.54 -6.06
CA GLU A 114 21.48 10.08 -7.09
C GLU A 114 20.27 9.16 -7.32
N GLU A 115 20.47 7.84 -7.32
CA GLU A 115 19.40 6.86 -7.48
C GLU A 115 18.48 6.80 -6.26
N PHE A 116 19.04 6.94 -5.06
CA PHE A 116 18.25 7.13 -3.85
C PHE A 116 17.46 8.44 -3.90
N ALA A 117 18.06 9.55 -4.34
CA ALA A 117 17.38 10.82 -4.49
C ALA A 117 16.24 10.76 -5.53
N LYS A 118 16.42 10.05 -6.64
CA LYS A 118 15.34 9.73 -7.60
C LYS A 118 14.20 8.98 -6.91
N THR A 119 14.53 7.96 -6.13
CA THR A 119 13.54 7.19 -5.36
C THR A 119 12.77 8.07 -4.39
N TYR A 120 13.45 8.91 -3.61
CA TYR A 120 12.82 9.84 -2.68
C TYR A 120 11.82 10.75 -3.39
N LYS A 121 12.25 11.43 -4.47
CA LYS A 121 11.37 12.32 -5.24
C LYS A 121 10.18 11.59 -5.85
N PHE A 122 10.37 10.37 -6.34
CA PHE A 122 9.28 9.55 -6.87
C PHE A 122 8.24 9.25 -5.79
N LEU A 123 8.67 8.86 -4.59
CA LEU A 123 7.76 8.54 -3.48
C LEU A 123 6.99 9.77 -2.99
N GLU A 124 7.66 10.93 -2.95
CA GLU A 124 7.04 12.22 -2.64
C GLU A 124 5.99 12.62 -3.68
N GLU A 125 6.30 12.47 -4.98
CA GLU A 125 5.40 12.76 -6.10
C GLU A 125 4.12 11.91 -6.06
N ILE A 126 4.25 10.62 -5.73
CA ILE A 126 3.11 9.70 -5.71
C ILE A 126 2.19 9.97 -4.51
N ASP A 127 2.64 10.60 -3.41
CA ASP A 127 1.82 10.89 -2.22
C ASP A 127 1.13 9.63 -1.64
N PHE A 128 1.96 8.66 -1.24
CA PHE A 128 1.50 7.43 -0.59
C PHE A 128 0.92 7.72 0.81
N TYR A 129 -0.09 6.96 1.22
CA TYR A 129 -0.58 6.99 2.60
C TYR A 129 0.48 6.47 3.57
N ARG A 130 1.18 5.39 3.20
CA ARG A 130 2.22 4.77 4.03
C ARG A 130 3.21 3.98 3.19
N LEU A 131 4.48 4.02 3.59
CA LEU A 131 5.57 3.25 3.02
C LEU A 131 6.00 2.14 3.98
N HIS A 132 6.21 0.94 3.47
CA HIS A 132 6.94 -0.10 4.19
C HIS A 132 8.39 -0.10 3.70
N VAL A 133 9.27 0.43 4.53
CA VAL A 133 10.69 0.60 4.20
C VAL A 133 11.48 -0.60 4.71
N PHE A 134 12.20 -1.25 3.81
CA PHE A 134 13.09 -2.35 4.12
C PHE A 134 14.52 -1.98 3.76
N LYS A 135 15.47 -2.30 4.65
CA LYS A 135 16.89 -2.28 4.30
C LYS A 135 17.23 -3.56 3.57
N TYR A 136 17.93 -3.46 2.44
CA TYR A 136 18.41 -4.64 1.74
C TYR A 136 19.35 -5.44 2.64
N SER A 137 19.02 -6.73 2.80
CA SER A 137 19.83 -7.72 3.50
C SER A 137 20.13 -8.87 2.54
N PRO A 138 21.41 -9.21 2.29
CA PRO A 138 21.78 -10.34 1.44
C PRO A 138 21.15 -11.63 1.94
N ARG A 139 20.54 -12.39 1.03
CA ARG A 139 20.01 -13.73 1.32
C ARG A 139 20.81 -14.77 0.54
N ARG A 140 21.24 -15.82 1.24
CA ARG A 140 22.05 -16.90 0.68
C ARG A 140 21.41 -17.50 -0.57
N GLY A 141 22.18 -17.60 -1.64
CA GLY A 141 21.76 -18.19 -2.93
C GLY A 141 21.07 -17.22 -3.88
N THR A 142 20.92 -15.95 -3.53
CA THR A 142 20.31 -14.95 -4.43
C THR A 142 21.33 -14.33 -5.39
N VAL A 143 20.87 -13.82 -6.54
CA VAL A 143 21.74 -13.07 -7.46
C VAL A 143 22.29 -11.82 -6.78
N ALA A 144 21.45 -11.12 -6.00
CA ALA A 144 21.81 -9.89 -5.31
C ALA A 144 22.89 -10.09 -4.22
N GLU A 145 22.97 -11.27 -3.60
CA GLU A 145 24.05 -11.62 -2.68
C GLU A 145 25.43 -11.51 -3.34
N LYS A 146 25.52 -11.94 -4.61
CA LYS A 146 26.78 -12.00 -5.37
C LYS A 146 27.09 -10.72 -6.16
N MET A 147 26.19 -9.73 -6.12
CA MET A 147 26.41 -8.47 -6.84
C MET A 147 27.55 -7.67 -6.18
N PRO A 148 28.42 -7.02 -6.97
CA PRO A 148 29.40 -6.09 -6.43
C PRO A 148 28.72 -4.83 -5.87
N ASN A 149 29.50 -3.98 -5.19
CA ASN A 149 29.05 -2.68 -4.68
C ASN A 149 27.91 -2.79 -3.65
N GLN A 150 28.07 -3.68 -2.68
CA GLN A 150 27.19 -3.75 -1.52
C GLN A 150 27.22 -2.42 -0.75
N ILE A 151 26.06 -1.97 -0.27
CA ILE A 151 25.94 -0.71 0.46
C ILE A 151 26.20 -0.94 1.96
N ASP A 152 26.97 -0.04 2.58
CA ASP A 152 27.28 -0.04 4.01
C ASP A 152 26.02 0.08 4.89
N GLY A 153 26.03 -0.57 6.05
CA GLY A 153 24.91 -0.60 6.98
C GLY A 153 24.46 0.79 7.45
N ASN A 154 25.40 1.70 7.73
CA ASN A 154 25.08 3.06 8.18
C ASN A 154 24.36 3.85 7.08
N LYS A 155 24.79 3.67 5.83
CA LYS A 155 24.16 4.32 4.67
C LYS A 155 22.74 3.78 4.42
N LYS A 156 22.52 2.48 4.63
CA LYS A 156 21.16 1.89 4.59
C LYS A 156 20.26 2.46 5.68
N GLU A 157 20.80 2.63 6.88
CA GLU A 157 20.09 3.21 8.02
C GLU A 157 19.65 4.66 7.74
N GLU A 158 20.59 5.49 7.29
CA GLU A 158 20.32 6.89 6.93
C GLU A 158 19.20 6.99 5.88
N ARG A 159 19.30 6.21 4.80
CA ARG A 159 18.28 6.15 3.74
C ARG A 159 16.94 5.66 4.24
N SER A 160 16.93 4.64 5.11
CA SER A 160 15.72 4.09 5.71
C SER A 160 15.00 5.14 6.55
N ASN A 161 15.74 5.85 7.41
CA ASN A 161 15.18 6.88 8.28
C ASN A 161 14.55 8.02 7.47
N LYS A 162 15.22 8.48 6.41
CA LYS A 162 14.67 9.49 5.48
C LYS A 162 13.33 9.07 4.86
N LEU A 163 13.19 7.81 4.44
CA LEU A 163 11.93 7.32 3.88
C LEU A 163 10.85 7.08 4.94
N ILE A 164 11.22 6.70 6.16
CA ILE A 164 10.29 6.59 7.29
C ILE A 164 9.75 7.99 7.65
N GLU A 165 10.60 9.01 7.70
CA GLU A 165 10.18 10.40 7.93
C GLU A 165 9.20 10.89 6.85
N LEU A 166 9.49 10.62 5.58
CA LEU A 166 8.57 10.90 4.47
C LEU A 166 7.23 10.17 4.64
N SER A 167 7.27 8.89 5.00
CA SER A 167 6.05 8.09 5.26
C SER A 167 5.23 8.67 6.40
N ASN A 168 5.86 9.06 7.51
CA ASN A 168 5.16 9.63 8.66
C ASN A 168 4.54 10.98 8.32
N SER A 169 5.25 11.81 7.54
CA SER A 169 4.75 13.12 7.10
C SER A 169 3.52 12.98 6.21
N THR A 170 3.57 12.08 5.23
CA THR A 170 2.45 11.80 4.32
C THR A 170 1.28 11.15 5.07
N GLU A 171 1.51 10.13 5.91
CA GLU A 171 0.47 9.52 6.74
C GLU A 171 -0.26 10.56 7.61
N ASN A 172 0.49 11.45 8.27
CA ASN A 172 -0.08 12.54 9.06
C ASN A 172 -0.92 13.50 8.22
N LYS A 173 -0.42 13.93 7.05
CA LYS A 173 -1.18 14.79 6.12
C LYS A 173 -2.51 14.14 5.72
N HIS A 174 -2.49 12.85 5.39
CA HIS A 174 -3.70 12.10 5.05
C HIS A 174 -4.65 12.00 6.24
N ASN A 175 -4.17 11.59 7.41
CA ASN A 175 -4.98 11.48 8.62
C ASN A 175 -5.64 12.82 9.00
N GLN A 176 -4.90 13.93 8.91
CA GLN A 176 -5.43 15.28 9.18
C GLN A 176 -6.57 15.65 8.22
N SER A 177 -6.50 15.23 6.95
CA SER A 177 -7.57 15.47 5.97
C SER A 177 -8.87 14.70 6.26
N TYR A 178 -8.83 13.76 7.21
CA TYR A 178 -9.99 12.97 7.64
C TYR A 178 -10.63 13.47 8.94
N ILE A 179 -10.04 14.46 9.60
CA ILE A 179 -10.64 15.09 10.79
C ILE A 179 -11.99 15.70 10.41
N GLY A 180 -13.02 15.42 11.23
CA GLY A 180 -14.39 15.87 11.00
C GLY A 180 -15.16 15.09 9.92
N LYS A 181 -14.55 14.11 9.23
CA LYS A 181 -15.25 13.24 8.27
C LYS A 181 -15.90 12.06 8.99
N THR A 182 -17.08 11.67 8.53
CA THR A 182 -17.71 10.40 8.92
C THR A 182 -17.30 9.31 7.94
N VAL A 183 -16.72 8.23 8.45
CA VAL A 183 -16.26 7.09 7.62
C VAL A 183 -16.73 5.75 8.19
N LYS A 184 -16.66 4.71 7.36
CA LYS A 184 -16.98 3.34 7.78
C LYS A 184 -15.75 2.62 8.31
N VAL A 185 -15.81 2.13 9.55
CA VAL A 185 -14.70 1.41 10.20
C VAL A 185 -15.08 -0.05 10.42
N LEU A 186 -14.14 -0.97 10.15
CA LEU A 186 -14.23 -2.35 10.58
C LEU A 186 -13.30 -2.51 11.78
N PHE A 187 -13.86 -2.66 12.98
CA PHE A 187 -13.10 -2.97 14.19
C PHE A 187 -12.83 -4.47 14.26
N GLU A 188 -11.57 -4.82 14.56
CA GLU A 188 -11.08 -6.20 14.50
C GLU A 188 -10.43 -6.63 15.82
N GLU A 189 -9.95 -5.68 16.61
CA GLU A 189 -9.17 -5.93 17.81
C GLU A 189 -9.62 -5.02 18.96
N PHE A 190 -9.55 -5.52 20.19
CA PHE A 190 -9.67 -4.72 21.41
C PHE A 190 -8.41 -4.91 22.24
N GLU A 191 -7.64 -3.83 22.42
CA GLU A 191 -6.34 -3.87 23.10
C GLU A 191 -6.10 -2.52 23.80
N ASP A 192 -5.56 -2.58 25.01
CA ASP A 192 -5.23 -1.40 25.84
C ASP A 192 -6.41 -0.45 26.09
N GLY A 193 -7.63 -0.97 26.17
CA GLY A 193 -8.84 -0.17 26.36
C GLY A 193 -9.37 0.50 25.08
N PHE A 194 -8.83 0.15 23.90
CA PHE A 194 -9.26 0.69 22.62
C PHE A 194 -9.75 -0.41 21.68
N PHE A 195 -10.86 -0.14 20.99
CA PHE A 195 -11.20 -0.84 19.75
C PHE A 195 -10.32 -0.32 18.63
N LYS A 196 -9.64 -1.22 17.91
CA LYS A 196 -8.77 -0.92 16.77
C LYS A 196 -9.39 -1.50 15.51
N GLY A 197 -9.39 -0.70 14.46
CA GLY A 197 -10.01 -1.05 13.19
C GLY A 197 -9.44 -0.28 12.02
N HIS A 198 -9.92 -0.61 10.83
CA HIS A 198 -9.52 0.06 9.59
C HIS A 198 -10.72 0.56 8.80
N THR A 199 -10.57 1.73 8.20
CA THR A 199 -11.47 2.21 7.15
C THR A 199 -11.32 1.39 5.86
N THR A 200 -12.18 1.62 4.87
CA THR A 200 -12.05 0.97 3.57
C THR A 200 -10.75 1.37 2.85
N ASN A 201 -10.31 2.61 3.01
CA ASN A 201 -9.02 3.10 2.50
C ASN A 201 -7.84 2.80 3.44
N TYR A 202 -8.04 1.89 4.41
CA TYR A 202 -7.00 1.31 5.26
C TYR A 202 -6.34 2.28 6.27
N MET A 203 -7.03 3.38 6.60
CA MET A 203 -6.67 4.23 7.72
C MET A 203 -6.97 3.51 9.03
N MET A 204 -6.01 3.50 9.96
CA MET A 204 -6.20 2.93 11.29
C MET A 204 -7.03 3.88 12.16
N VAL A 205 -8.05 3.34 12.82
CA VAL A 205 -8.91 4.06 13.75
C VAL A 205 -8.86 3.38 15.11
N LYS A 206 -8.76 4.19 16.17
CA LYS A 206 -8.85 3.74 17.56
C LYS A 206 -9.99 4.47 18.27
N VAL A 207 -10.85 3.74 18.98
CA VAL A 207 -11.96 4.29 19.77
C VAL A 207 -11.86 3.75 21.19
N ALA A 208 -12.04 4.61 22.19
CA ALA A 208 -11.97 4.21 23.59
C ALA A 208 -13.17 3.33 23.96
N GLY A 209 -12.93 2.22 24.68
CA GLY A 209 -13.96 1.25 25.03
C GLY A 209 -15.05 1.76 25.99
N GLU A 210 -14.79 2.85 26.72
CA GLU A 210 -15.77 3.47 27.62
C GLU A 210 -16.86 4.27 26.87
N GLU A 211 -16.61 4.63 25.60
CA GLU A 211 -17.60 5.31 24.76
C GLU A 211 -18.69 4.35 24.22
N GLU A 212 -18.58 3.03 24.44
CA GLU A 212 -19.47 2.01 23.88
C GLU A 212 -20.31 1.28 24.94
N ARG A 213 -21.47 1.86 25.28
CA ARG A 213 -22.62 1.15 25.87
C ARG A 213 -23.87 1.19 24.98
N SER A 214 -23.71 1.36 23.67
CA SER A 214 -24.85 1.27 22.74
C SER A 214 -24.70 0.08 21.81
N ASP A 215 -25.54 -0.91 22.03
CA ASP A 215 -25.76 -2.02 21.12
C ASP A 215 -25.92 -1.52 19.67
N LYS A 216 -25.10 -2.08 18.78
CA LYS A 216 -25.05 -1.93 17.31
C LYS A 216 -23.90 -1.05 16.82
N PHE A 217 -22.81 -1.73 16.44
CA PHE A 217 -21.72 -1.20 15.62
C PHE A 217 -22.27 -0.58 14.31
N VAL A 218 -22.55 0.72 14.36
CA VAL A 218 -22.73 1.60 13.20
C VAL A 218 -21.96 2.89 13.46
N ASN A 219 -20.76 2.94 12.87
CA ASN A 219 -19.99 4.11 12.42
C ASN A 219 -20.40 5.49 12.96
N LYS A 220 -19.69 5.97 13.99
CA LYS A 220 -19.42 7.40 14.16
C LYS A 220 -17.96 7.56 14.57
N ILE A 221 -17.18 8.29 13.75
CA ILE A 221 -15.94 8.90 14.25
C ILE A 221 -16.39 10.06 15.12
N LEU A 222 -16.05 10.01 16.40
CA LEU A 222 -16.24 11.11 17.33
C LEU A 222 -15.13 12.14 17.14
N ASP A 223 -15.53 13.40 17.17
CA ASP A 223 -14.70 14.60 17.03
C ASP A 223 -13.65 14.61 18.15
N SER A 224 -12.37 14.37 17.85
CA SER A 224 -11.31 14.54 18.83
C SER A 224 -10.92 16.02 18.92
N LYS A 225 -11.76 16.81 19.57
CA LYS A 225 -11.36 18.12 20.08
C LYS A 225 -10.52 17.90 21.33
N ASN A 226 -9.22 18.16 21.22
CA ASN A 226 -8.48 18.79 22.32
C ASN A 226 -8.54 20.30 22.12
#